data_AF-W4PM16-F1
#
_entry.id   AF-W4PM16-F1
#
_cell.length_a   1.000
_cell.length_b   1.000
_cell.length_c   1.000
_cell.angle_alpha   90.00
_cell.angle_beta   90.00
_cell.angle_gamma   90.00
#
_symmetry.space_group_name_H-M   'P 1'
#
loop_
_entity.id
_entity.type
_entity.pdbx_description
1 polymer ?
#
loop_
_entity_poly.entity_id
_entity_poly.type
_entity_poly.pdbx_seq_one_letter_code
_entity_poly.pdbx_strand_id
1 'polypeptide(L)' 'MHDEGIGYGSINHPVDTCHQCGYKGVIYDKCPVCRSENILRMRRITGYLTGDLSSWNSAKRAEEKDRVKHL' A
#
# COMPACT_ATOMS: atom_id res chain seq x y z
N MET A 1 20.88 1.06 10.98
CA MET A 1 20.48 2.46 10.69
C MET A 1 21.29 3.44 11.52
N HIS A 2 21.36 3.27 12.85
CA HIS A 2 22.17 4.10 13.73
C HIS A 2 23.66 4.16 13.32
N ASP A 3 24.28 3.00 13.11
CA ASP A 3 25.72 2.93 12.80
C ASP A 3 26.07 3.44 11.40
N GLU A 4 25.07 3.53 10.52
CA GLU A 4 25.16 4.10 9.17
C GLU A 4 24.84 5.61 9.15
N GLY A 5 24.65 6.24 10.32
CA GLY A 5 24.29 7.66 10.42
C GLY A 5 22.88 8.02 9.90
N ILE A 6 21.99 7.03 9.72
CA ILE A 6 20.63 7.25 9.23
C ILE A 6 19.69 7.57 10.40
N GLY A 7 19.33 8.85 10.54
CA GLY A 7 18.46 9.35 11.61
C GLY A 7 16.95 9.14 11.40
N TYR A 8 16.50 8.85 10.17
CA TYR A 8 15.10 8.56 9.87
C TYR A 8 14.96 7.56 8.73
N GLY A 9 14.14 6.54 8.94
CA GLY A 9 13.85 5.52 7.94
C GLY A 9 12.60 4.74 8.30
N SER A 10 11.94 4.16 7.29
CA SER A 10 10.80 3.28 7.50
C SER A 10 10.73 2.23 6.41
N ILE A 11 10.18 1.06 6.74
CA ILE A 11 9.96 -0.03 5.80
C ILE A 11 8.50 0.02 5.34
N ASN A 12 8.31 0.02 4.04
CA ASN A 12 6.98 0.01 3.44
C ASN A 12 6.38 -1.39 3.48
N HIS A 13 5.28 -1.52 4.22
CA HIS A 13 4.47 -2.72 4.23
C HIS A 13 3.21 -2.44 3.41
N PRO A 14 2.94 -3.20 2.33
CA PRO A 14 1.68 -3.08 1.60
C PRO A 14 0.53 -3.51 2.51
N VAL A 15 -0.37 -2.58 2.80
CA VAL A 15 -1.56 -2.86 3.62
C VAL A 15 -2.78 -2.69 2.73
N ASP A 16 -3.34 -3.80 2.25
CA ASP A 16 -4.63 -3.82 1.58
C ASP A 16 -5.70 -4.34 2.54
N THR A 17 -6.89 -3.73 2.49
CA THR A 17 -8.04 -4.15 3.29
C THR A 17 -9.26 -4.25 2.39
N CYS A 18 -9.91 -5.41 2.40
CA CYS A 18 -11.19 -5.58 1.75
C CYS A 18 -12.30 -4.94 2.59
N HIS A 19 -13.02 -3.96 2.04
CA HIS A 19 -14.13 -3.32 2.72
C HIS A 19 -15.36 -4.21 2.89
N GLN A 20 -15.47 -5.28 2.10
CA GLN A 20 -16.63 -6.17 2.14
C GLN A 20 -16.53 -7.24 3.24
N CYS A 21 -15.36 -7.84 3.43
CA CYS A 21 -15.18 -8.95 4.38
C CYS A 21 -14.12 -8.69 5.46
N GLY A 22 -13.42 -7.55 5.40
CA GLY A 22 -12.39 -7.19 6.36
C GLY A 22 -11.05 -7.92 6.18
N TYR A 23 -10.87 -8.72 5.12
CA TYR A 23 -9.58 -9.37 4.82
C TYR A 23 -8.45 -8.34 4.73
N LYS A 24 -7.36 -8.58 5.46
CA LYS A 24 -6.16 -7.74 5.48
C LYS A 24 -4.97 -8.54 4.94
N GLY A 25 -4.24 -7.98 4.00
CA GLY A 25 -3.08 -8.62 3.38
C GLY A 25 -2.70 -7.93 2.08
N VAL A 26 -1.88 -8.59 1.26
CA VAL A 26 -1.62 -8.13 -0.12
C VAL A 26 -2.74 -8.64 -1.02
N ILE A 27 -3.42 -7.74 -1.74
CA ILE A 27 -4.53 -8.04 -2.64
C ILE A 27 -4.18 -7.50 -4.04
N TYR A 28 -3.99 -8.41 -4.99
CA TYR A 28 -3.62 -8.06 -6.36
C TYR A 28 -4.80 -7.47 -7.13
N ASP A 29 -5.78 -8.30 -7.44
CA ASP A 29 -6.95 -7.94 -8.25
C ASP A 29 -8.21 -7.91 -7.38
N LYS A 30 -8.65 -9.08 -6.91
CA LYS A 30 -9.87 -9.24 -6.10
C LYS A 30 -9.55 -9.84 -4.74
N CYS A 31 -10.41 -9.56 -3.76
CA CYS A 31 -10.29 -10.16 -2.43
C CYS A 31 -10.26 -11.70 -2.55
N PRO A 32 -9.25 -12.39 -1.96
CA PRO A 32 -9.18 -13.86 -2.02
C PRO A 32 -10.29 -14.56 -1.23
N VAL A 33 -10.95 -13.85 -0.32
CA VAL A 33 -12.02 -14.40 0.55
C VAL A 33 -13.40 -14.23 -0.07
N CYS A 34 -13.77 -13.00 -0.44
CA CYS A 34 -15.12 -12.68 -0.90
C CYS A 34 -15.22 -12.27 -2.37
N ARG A 35 -14.09 -12.23 -3.10
CA ARG A 35 -13.99 -11.80 -4.51
C ARG A 35 -14.45 -10.36 -4.78
N SER A 36 -14.64 -9.54 -3.75
CA SER A 36 -14.95 -8.13 -3.90
C SER A 36 -13.78 -7.36 -4.50
N GLU A 37 -14.10 -6.34 -5.31
CA GLU A 37 -13.17 -5.34 -5.86
C GLU A 37 -13.07 -4.09 -4.97
N ASN A 38 -13.89 -4.01 -3.91
CA ASN A 38 -13.88 -2.89 -2.97
C ASN A 38 -12.70 -3.04 -1.98
N ILE A 39 -11.52 -2.68 -2.45
CA ILE A 39 -10.24 -2.84 -1.74
C ILE A 39 -9.64 -1.47 -1.44
N LEU A 40 -9.45 -1.17 -0.15
CA LEU A 40 -8.65 -0.04 0.30
C LEU A 40 -7.17 -0.42 0.23
N ARG A 41 -6.39 0.36 -0.52
CA ARG A 41 -4.94 0.15 -0.69
C ARG A 41 -4.17 1.26 -0.01
N MET A 42 -3.78 1.05 1.24
CA MET A 42 -2.99 2.04 1.98
C MET A 42 -1.53 1.95 1.58
N ARG A 43 -0.93 3.10 1.26
CA ARG A 43 0.45 3.19 0.78
C ARG A 43 1.18 4.36 1.41
N ARG A 44 2.48 4.17 1.66
CA ARG A 44 3.40 5.22 2.07
C ARG A 44 4.25 5.64 0.88
N ILE A 45 3.83 6.75 0.26
CA ILE A 45 4.47 7.28 -0.95
C ILE A 45 5.29 8.55 -0.63
N THR A 46 4.78 9.45 0.21
CA THR A 46 5.44 10.71 0.60
C THR A 46 5.89 10.74 2.07
N GLY A 47 6.11 9.57 2.67
CA GLY A 47 6.62 9.47 4.04
C GLY A 47 5.59 9.18 5.13
N TYR A 48 4.28 9.22 4.83
CA TYR A 48 3.20 8.74 5.71
C TYR A 48 2.24 7.79 4.99
N LEU A 49 1.53 6.95 5.75
CA LEU A 49 0.49 6.09 5.21
C LEU A 49 -0.73 6.94 4.87
N THR A 50 -1.13 6.90 3.60
CA THR A 50 -2.38 7.51 3.14
C THR A 50 -3.36 6.40 2.81
N GLY A 51 -4.63 6.66 3.12
CA GLY A 51 -5.77 5.77 2.89
C GLY A 51 -5.95 5.42 1.41
N ASP A 52 -6.96 6.02 0.77
CA ASP A 52 -7.34 5.63 -0.58
C ASP A 52 -6.43 6.23 -1.67
N LEU A 53 -6.08 5.42 -2.67
CA LEU A 53 -5.24 5.83 -3.79
C LEU A 53 -5.94 6.83 -4.74
N SER A 54 -7.26 7.00 -4.67
CA SER A 54 -7.96 8.00 -5.51
C SER A 54 -7.61 9.43 -5.17
N SER A 55 -7.19 9.71 -3.93
CA SER A 55 -6.78 11.05 -3.50
C SER A 55 -5.41 11.47 -4.06
N TRP A 56 -4.72 10.57 -4.76
CA TRP A 56 -3.41 10.81 -5.32
C TRP A 56 -3.47 11.23 -6.80
N ASN A 57 -2.57 12.14 -7.19
CA ASN A 57 -2.42 12.52 -8.59
C ASN A 57 -1.95 11.34 -9.47
N SER A 58 -2.02 11.51 -10.79
CA SER A 58 -1.61 10.47 -11.76
C SER A 58 -0.17 9.99 -11.57
N ALA A 59 0.77 10.91 -11.30
CA ALA A 59 2.18 10.58 -11.11
C ALA A 59 2.41 9.64 -9.91
N LYS A 60 1.70 9.88 -8.80
CA LYS A 60 1.84 9.05 -7.59
C LYS A 60 1.15 7.70 -7.69
N ARG A 61 0.05 7.63 -8.46
CA ARG A 61 -0.56 6.34 -8.83
C ARG A 61 0.36 5.52 -9.75
N ALA A 62 1.07 6.15 -10.67
CA ALA A 62 2.08 5.48 -11.49
C ALA A 62 3.24 4.96 -10.63
N GLU A 63 3.77 5.78 -9.71
CA GLU A 63 4.81 5.35 -8.78
C GLU A 63 4.41 4.10 -7.98
N GLU A 64 3.16 4.04 -7.48
CA GLU A 64 2.66 2.85 -6.76
C GLU A 64 2.62 1.62 -7.65
N LYS A 65 2.17 1.78 -8.90
CA LYS A 65 2.07 0.69 -9.87
C LYS A 65 3.43 0.13 -10.24
N ASP A 66 4.44 0.99 -10.33
CA ASP A 66 5.81 0.62 -10.70
C ASP A 66 6.62 0.05 -9.51
N ARG A 67 6.11 0.15 -8.28
CA ARG A 67 6.79 -0.41 -7.10
C ARG A 67 6.81 -1.93 -7.15
N VAL A 68 8.02 -2.47 -7.00
CA VAL A 68 8.24 -3.92 -6.81
C VAL A 68 7.70 -4.33 -5.44
N LYS A 69 6.82 -5.33 -5.44
CA LYS A 69 6.28 -5.95 -4.22
C LYS A 69 7.16 -7.14 -3.88
N HIS A 70 7.92 -7.03 -2.79
CA HIS A 70 8.71 -8.12 -2.25
C HIS A 70 7.83 -8.93 -1.28
N LEU A 71 7.54 -10.19 -1.63
CA LEU A 71 6.72 -11.13 -0.86
C LEU A 71 7.61 -12.02 0.02
#